data_AF-A0A8C8HIZ1-F1
#
_entry.id   AF-A0A8C8HIZ1-F1
#
_cell.length_a   1.000
_cell.length_b   1.000
_cell.length_c   1.000
_cell.angle_alpha   90.00
_cell.angle_beta   90.00
_cell.angle_gamma   90.00
#
_symmetry.space_group_name_H-M   'P 1'
#
loop_
_entity.id
_entity.type
_entity.pdbx_description
1 polymer ?
#
loop_
_entity_poly.entity_id
_entity_poly.type
_entity_poly.pdbx_seq_one_letter_code
_entity_poly.pdbx_strand_id
1 'polypeptide(L)'
;MASTYSNEWRAVCDMFCNAQDLSEVESRKDPENDPFRSKYKARELLGEIYCSLKNFDVGEHENVNDEADQRPTDQPVDRGSEESFGRGHCGDSPDGSRAAKLGTVEYYLGVNHVETEELSAGEEHFMNCMTLQEKWSILQRTCLCSTKSG
;
A
#
# COMPACT_ATOMS: atom_id res chain seq x y z
N MET A 1 -4.90 23.19 6.72
CA MET A 1 -5.39 21.85 6.33
C MET A 1 -4.39 21.12 5.45
N ALA A 2 -4.10 21.55 4.21
CA ALA A 2 -3.18 20.79 3.33
C ALA A 2 -1.76 20.54 3.90
N SER A 3 -1.31 21.33 4.88
CA SER A 3 0.03 21.27 5.48
C SER A 3 0.24 20.22 6.57
N THR A 4 -0.81 19.61 7.14
CA THR A 4 -0.62 18.55 8.16
C THR A 4 -0.26 17.23 7.48
N TYR A 5 -1.06 16.81 6.50
CA TYR A 5 -0.83 15.61 5.70
C TYR A 5 0.57 15.57 5.06
N SER A 6 1.10 16.71 4.60
CA SER A 6 2.46 16.78 4.04
C SER A 6 3.57 16.59 5.09
N ASN A 7 3.34 16.95 6.36
CA ASN A 7 4.30 16.72 7.44
C ASN A 7 4.18 15.29 8.01
N GLU A 8 2.95 14.77 8.14
CA GLU A 8 2.67 13.39 8.55
C GLU A 8 3.24 12.39 7.54
N TRP A 9 3.03 12.62 6.24
CA TRP A 9 3.65 11.82 5.18
C TRP A 9 5.18 11.93 5.19
N ARG A 10 5.76 13.11 5.47
CA ARG A 10 7.22 13.23 5.56
C ARG A 10 7.77 12.49 6.78
N ALA A 11 7.09 12.52 7.93
CA ALA A 11 7.47 11.73 9.10
C ALA A 11 7.43 10.22 8.79
N VAL A 12 6.43 9.76 8.03
CA VAL A 12 6.39 8.37 7.51
C VAL A 12 7.59 8.05 6.62
N CYS A 13 7.99 8.95 5.71
CA CYS A 13 9.21 8.77 4.91
C CYS A 13 10.48 8.76 5.78
N ASP A 14 10.60 9.69 6.73
CA ASP A 14 11.75 9.83 7.63
C ASP A 14 11.90 8.55 8.52
N MET A 15 10.78 7.97 8.99
CA MET A 15 10.75 6.68 9.70
C MET A 15 11.07 5.49 8.78
N PHE A 16 10.60 5.49 7.54
CA PHE A 16 10.88 4.42 6.58
C PHE A 16 12.37 4.36 6.23
N CYS A 17 13.03 5.49 6.00
CA CYS A 17 14.48 5.56 5.79
C CYS A 17 15.25 4.96 6.98
N ASN A 18 14.90 5.35 8.21
CA ASN A 18 15.48 4.80 9.44
C ASN A 18 15.27 3.27 9.57
N ALA A 19 14.12 2.74 9.14
CA ALA A 19 13.89 1.29 9.11
C ALA A 19 14.80 0.56 8.10
N GLN A 20 15.10 1.17 6.94
CA GLN A 20 16.08 0.63 5.99
C GLN A 20 17.51 0.72 6.53
N ASP A 21 17.91 1.85 7.11
CA ASP A 21 19.23 2.00 7.75
C ASP A 21 19.45 0.95 8.85
N LEU A 22 18.41 0.66 9.66
CA LEU A 22 18.46 -0.42 10.66
C LEU A 22 18.60 -1.82 10.02
N SER A 23 17.83 -2.12 8.97
CA SER A 23 17.85 -3.45 8.35
C SER A 23 19.09 -3.69 7.49
N GLU A 24 19.61 -2.68 6.79
CA GLU A 24 20.74 -2.80 5.87
C GLU A 24 22.09 -2.41 6.46
N VAL A 25 22.18 -1.44 7.38
CA VAL A 25 23.45 -0.83 7.84
C VAL A 25 23.78 -1.17 9.29
N GLU A 26 22.83 -1.00 10.22
CA GLU A 26 23.08 -1.32 11.64
C GLU A 26 23.07 -2.82 11.91
N SER A 27 22.30 -3.61 11.17
CA SER A 27 22.31 -5.09 11.23
C SER A 27 23.70 -5.70 11.05
N ARG A 28 24.59 -5.07 10.26
CA ARG A 28 25.99 -5.50 10.06
C ARG A 28 26.89 -5.27 11.29
N LYS A 29 26.34 -4.65 12.34
CA LYS A 29 26.99 -4.33 13.62
C LYS A 29 26.28 -4.99 14.80
N ASP A 30 25.23 -5.77 14.54
CA ASP A 30 24.53 -6.51 15.60
C ASP A 30 25.48 -7.54 16.24
N PRO A 31 25.38 -7.77 17.57
CA PRO A 31 26.30 -8.64 18.28
C PRO A 31 26.04 -10.11 17.96
N GLU A 32 27.07 -10.96 18.03
CA GLU A 32 26.97 -12.41 17.77
C GLU A 32 25.93 -13.15 18.64
N ASN A 33 25.56 -12.57 19.80
CA ASN A 33 24.53 -13.09 20.71
C ASN A 33 23.09 -12.67 20.33
N ASP A 34 22.91 -11.72 19.43
CA ASP A 34 21.61 -11.22 18.96
C ASP A 34 21.75 -10.67 17.51
N PRO A 35 22.01 -11.55 16.52
CA PRO A 35 22.50 -11.19 15.19
C PRO A 35 21.46 -10.54 14.26
N PHE A 36 20.21 -10.39 14.72
CA PHE A 36 19.11 -9.81 13.96
C PHE A 36 18.41 -8.65 14.67
N ARG A 37 18.97 -8.18 15.79
CA ARG A 37 18.41 -7.15 16.68
C ARG A 37 17.91 -5.90 15.95
N SER A 38 18.69 -5.39 14.99
CA SER A 38 18.36 -4.21 14.21
C SER A 38 17.32 -4.50 13.13
N LYS A 39 17.25 -5.73 12.60
CA LYS A 39 16.15 -6.17 11.70
C LYS A 39 14.82 -6.32 12.45
N TYR A 40 14.82 -6.86 13.67
CA TYR A 40 13.62 -6.88 14.51
C TYR A 40 13.11 -5.45 14.81
N LYS A 41 14.02 -4.53 15.17
CA LYS A 41 13.67 -3.11 15.36
C LYS A 41 13.18 -2.44 14.06
N ALA A 42 13.69 -2.84 12.89
CA ALA A 42 13.17 -2.37 11.60
C ALA A 42 11.73 -2.83 11.37
N ARG A 43 11.36 -4.06 11.77
CA ARG A 43 9.96 -4.53 11.70
C ARG A 43 9.03 -3.74 12.62
N GLU A 44 9.47 -3.37 13.83
CA GLU A 44 8.67 -2.52 14.73
C GLU A 44 8.30 -1.20 14.06
N LEU A 45 9.28 -0.50 13.46
CA LEU A 45 9.05 0.75 12.71
C LEU A 45 8.17 0.53 11.47
N LEU A 46 8.40 -0.54 10.70
CA LEU A 46 7.56 -0.86 9.54
C LEU A 46 6.11 -1.17 9.94
N GLY A 47 5.89 -1.82 11.09
CA GLY A 47 4.56 -2.03 11.66
C GLY A 47 3.88 -0.73 12.10
N GLU A 48 4.62 0.19 12.76
CA GLU A 48 4.12 1.52 13.12
C GLU A 48 3.76 2.35 11.86
N ILE A 49 4.59 2.29 10.82
CA ILE A 49 4.32 2.91 9.51
C ILE A 49 3.08 2.28 8.87
N TYR A 50 2.93 0.96 8.88
CA TYR A 50 1.77 0.28 8.31
C TYR A 50 0.46 0.69 9.00
N CYS A 51 0.46 0.68 10.33
CA CYS A 51 -0.67 1.15 11.13
C CYS A 51 -0.98 2.63 10.85
N SER A 52 0.05 3.48 10.75
CA SER A 52 -0.12 4.89 10.36
C SER A 52 -0.77 5.02 8.97
N LEU A 53 -0.25 4.31 7.97
CA LEU A 53 -0.76 4.31 6.59
C LEU A 53 -2.20 3.80 6.47
N LYS A 54 -2.58 2.82 7.30
CA LYS A 54 -3.93 2.28 7.39
C LYS A 54 -4.89 3.23 8.13
N ASN A 55 -4.41 3.96 9.14
CA ASN A 55 -5.23 4.86 9.95
C ASN A 55 -5.65 6.14 9.21
N PHE A 56 -4.97 6.55 8.13
CA PHE A 56 -5.48 7.60 7.24
C PHE A 56 -6.80 7.23 6.53
N ASP A 57 -7.20 5.96 6.55
CA ASP A 57 -8.42 5.44 5.90
C ASP A 57 -9.63 5.39 6.85
N VAL A 58 -9.41 5.45 8.18
CA VAL A 58 -10.46 5.34 9.21
C VAL A 58 -11.17 6.68 9.44
N GLY A 59 -11.62 7.28 8.33
CA GLY A 59 -12.57 8.39 8.29
C GLY A 59 -13.88 8.02 7.60
N GLU A 60 -13.89 7.03 6.69
CA GLU A 60 -15.02 6.80 5.76
C GLU A 60 -15.47 5.32 5.59
N HIS A 61 -15.05 4.38 6.45
CA HIS A 61 -15.57 2.99 6.37
C HIS A 61 -15.77 2.25 7.71
N GLU A 62 -16.51 2.86 8.64
CA GLU A 62 -17.32 2.07 9.59
C GLU A 62 -18.61 1.62 8.90
N ASN A 63 -18.67 0.36 8.44
CA ASN A 63 -19.94 -0.32 8.14
C ASN A 63 -19.76 -1.84 8.27
N VAL A 64 -20.44 -2.42 9.27
CA VAL A 64 -20.64 -3.86 9.40
C VAL A 64 -22.03 -4.17 8.87
N ASN A 65 -22.15 -5.12 7.94
CA ASN A 65 -23.35 -5.94 7.78
C ASN A 65 -23.09 -7.16 6.87
N ASP A 66 -23.83 -8.23 7.15
CA ASP A 66 -23.85 -9.49 6.42
C ASP A 66 -24.95 -9.55 5.33
N GLU A 67 -24.78 -10.51 4.40
CA GLU A 67 -25.80 -11.11 3.52
C GLU A 67 -26.50 -10.28 2.39
N ALA A 68 -27.29 -11.02 1.59
CA ALA A 68 -28.29 -10.57 0.60
C ALA A 68 -27.84 -10.12 -0.82
N ASP A 69 -27.47 -11.11 -1.64
CA ASP A 69 -27.92 -11.34 -3.04
C ASP A 69 -28.85 -10.30 -3.73
N GLN A 70 -28.39 -9.74 -4.87
CA GLN A 70 -29.11 -9.81 -6.17
C GLN A 70 -28.33 -9.22 -7.39
N ARG A 71 -28.89 -9.40 -8.60
CA ARG A 71 -28.27 -9.19 -9.94
C ARG A 71 -28.59 -7.83 -10.62
N PRO A 72 -27.86 -7.43 -11.70
CA PRO A 72 -27.93 -6.10 -12.35
C PRO A 72 -28.85 -6.04 -13.60
N THR A 73 -29.08 -4.83 -14.16
CA THR A 73 -29.61 -4.58 -15.53
C THR A 73 -29.35 -3.13 -16.04
N ASP A 74 -28.58 -3.01 -17.14
CA ASP A 74 -28.61 -2.08 -18.31
C ASP A 74 -28.43 -0.52 -18.26
N GLN A 75 -28.11 0.04 -19.46
CA GLN A 75 -27.75 1.45 -19.84
C GLN A 75 -28.83 2.05 -20.81
N PRO A 76 -28.63 3.08 -21.70
CA PRO A 76 -27.58 4.12 -21.95
C PRO A 76 -28.18 5.58 -21.97
N VAL A 77 -27.77 6.68 -22.68
CA VAL A 77 -26.91 6.98 -23.87
C VAL A 77 -26.37 8.45 -23.91
N ASP A 78 -25.24 8.64 -24.62
CA ASP A 78 -24.73 9.78 -25.43
C ASP A 78 -25.25 11.25 -25.30
N ARG A 79 -24.29 12.19 -25.09
CA ARG A 79 -24.03 13.35 -25.99
C ARG A 79 -22.63 13.96 -25.76
N GLY A 80 -21.72 13.84 -26.73
CA GLY A 80 -20.30 14.25 -26.59
C GLY A 80 -19.91 15.70 -26.95
N SER A 81 -18.64 16.04 -26.69
CA SER A 81 -17.85 17.14 -27.27
C SER A 81 -16.35 16.87 -27.05
N GLU A 82 -15.49 17.23 -27.99
CA GLU A 82 -14.06 16.87 -28.00
C GLU A 82 -13.17 18.04 -27.56
N GLU A 83 -12.31 17.86 -26.53
CA GLU A 83 -11.20 18.81 -26.32
C GLU A 83 -9.93 18.20 -25.67
N SER A 84 -8.79 18.49 -26.32
CA SER A 84 -7.40 18.57 -25.84
C SER A 84 -6.85 17.65 -24.73
N PHE A 85 -5.95 16.75 -25.13
CA PHE A 85 -4.70 16.37 -24.44
C PHE A 85 -4.67 16.28 -22.89
N GLY A 86 -5.43 15.34 -22.33
CA GLY A 86 -5.13 14.75 -21.02
C GLY A 86 -4.68 13.29 -21.14
N ARG A 87 -3.37 13.00 -21.21
CA ARG A 87 -2.87 11.64 -20.89
C ARG A 87 -2.93 11.47 -19.37
N GLY A 88 -4.13 11.22 -18.85
CA GLY A 88 -4.34 10.96 -17.42
C GLY A 88 -3.53 9.76 -16.98
N HIS A 89 -2.54 9.96 -16.11
CA HIS A 89 -1.83 8.86 -15.47
C HIS A 89 -2.80 8.19 -14.47
N CYS A 90 -3.37 7.05 -14.85
CA CYS A 90 -4.25 6.24 -14.00
C CYS A 90 -3.44 5.49 -12.91
N GLY A 91 -2.62 6.25 -12.17
CA GLY A 91 -1.88 5.87 -10.97
C GLY A 91 -2.18 6.80 -9.81
N ASP A 92 -2.50 8.08 -10.08
CA ASP A 92 -2.76 9.12 -9.07
C ASP A 92 -4.16 9.07 -8.44
N SER A 93 -4.86 7.94 -8.55
CA SER A 93 -6.03 7.69 -7.69
C SER A 93 -5.55 7.59 -6.23
N PRO A 94 -6.21 8.28 -5.27
CA PRO A 94 -5.76 8.29 -3.87
C PRO A 94 -5.63 6.87 -3.31
N ASP A 95 -6.60 6.00 -3.58
CA ASP A 95 -6.60 4.59 -3.18
C ASP A 95 -5.45 3.79 -3.80
N GLY A 96 -5.09 4.09 -5.04
CA GLY A 96 -3.95 3.47 -5.72
C GLY A 96 -2.62 3.88 -5.09
N SER A 97 -2.47 5.17 -4.76
CA SER A 97 -1.30 5.66 -4.03
C SER A 97 -1.21 5.05 -2.63
N ARG A 98 -2.34 4.85 -1.94
CA ARG A 98 -2.42 4.19 -0.63
C ARG A 98 -2.03 2.71 -0.71
N ALA A 99 -2.58 1.98 -1.69
CA ALA A 99 -2.26 0.57 -1.91
C ALA A 99 -0.78 0.34 -2.24
N ALA A 100 -0.17 1.20 -3.07
CA ALA A 100 1.26 1.13 -3.39
C ALA A 100 2.16 1.40 -2.16
N LYS A 101 1.81 2.37 -1.31
CA LYS A 101 2.51 2.65 -0.05
C LYS A 101 2.43 1.46 0.92
N LEU A 102 1.22 0.92 1.15
CA LEU A 102 1.03 -0.25 2.02
C LEU A 102 1.77 -1.48 1.49
N GLY A 103 1.67 -1.76 0.18
CA GLY A 103 2.36 -2.89 -0.45
C GLY A 103 3.89 -2.78 -0.38
N THR A 104 4.44 -1.57 -0.40
CA THR A 104 5.87 -1.34 -0.18
C THR A 104 6.27 -1.74 1.24
N VAL A 105 5.47 -1.39 2.25
CA VAL A 105 5.75 -1.74 3.66
C VAL A 105 5.60 -3.24 3.91
N GLU A 106 4.57 -3.88 3.37
CA GLU A 106 4.39 -5.35 3.38
C GLU A 106 5.59 -6.07 2.74
N TYR A 107 6.09 -5.57 1.60
CA TYR A 107 7.27 -6.14 0.96
C TYR A 107 8.51 -6.12 1.88
N TYR A 108 8.81 -4.97 2.51
CA TYR A 108 9.97 -4.89 3.41
C TYR A 108 9.76 -5.63 4.74
N LEU A 109 8.52 -5.79 5.23
CA LEU A 109 8.22 -6.71 6.32
C LEU A 109 8.50 -8.15 5.90
N GLY A 110 8.11 -8.56 4.68
CA GLY A 110 8.38 -9.90 4.15
C GLY A 110 9.88 -10.19 4.00
N VAL A 111 10.65 -9.23 3.46
CA VAL A 111 12.12 -9.33 3.38
C VAL A 111 12.75 -9.51 4.76
N ASN A 112 12.37 -8.68 5.74
CA ASN A 112 12.91 -8.78 7.11
C ASN A 112 12.53 -10.08 7.86
N HIS A 113 11.51 -10.83 7.41
CA HIS A 113 11.21 -12.18 7.93
C HIS A 113 12.02 -13.26 7.20
N VAL A 114 12.18 -13.18 5.88
CA VAL A 114 12.99 -14.15 5.13
C VAL A 114 14.48 -14.07 5.53
N GLU A 115 15.00 -12.88 5.79
CA GLU A 115 16.40 -12.68 6.21
C GLU A 115 16.73 -13.22 7.61
N THR A 116 15.74 -13.52 8.43
CA THR A 116 15.89 -14.14 9.76
C THR A 116 15.37 -15.58 9.79
N GLU A 117 15.19 -16.19 8.61
CA GLU A 117 14.72 -17.57 8.41
C GLU A 117 13.25 -17.83 8.82
N GLU A 118 12.47 -16.78 9.11
CA GLU A 118 11.03 -16.83 9.44
C GLU A 118 10.15 -16.93 8.17
N LEU A 119 10.46 -17.90 7.31
CA LEU A 119 10.00 -17.97 5.91
C LEU A 119 8.48 -17.85 5.74
N SER A 120 7.67 -18.57 6.52
CA SER A 120 6.20 -18.57 6.35
C SER A 120 5.55 -17.23 6.70
N ALA A 121 6.12 -16.44 7.61
CA ALA A 121 5.67 -15.07 7.86
C ALA A 121 6.10 -14.13 6.71
N GLY A 122 7.28 -14.38 6.12
CA GLY A 122 7.71 -13.72 4.89
C GLY A 122 6.76 -13.97 3.71
N GLU A 123 6.34 -15.23 3.52
CA GLU A 123 5.37 -15.63 2.50
C GLU A 123 4.01 -14.94 2.68
N GLU A 124 3.50 -14.85 3.92
CA GLU A 124 2.25 -14.12 4.23
C GLU A 124 2.34 -12.64 3.83
N HIS A 125 3.39 -11.94 4.24
CA HIS A 125 3.62 -10.55 3.86
C HIS A 125 3.76 -10.35 2.34
N PHE A 126 4.39 -11.29 1.62
CA PHE A 126 4.46 -11.23 0.15
C PHE A 126 3.10 -11.49 -0.51
N MET A 127 2.27 -12.38 0.03
CA MET A 127 0.88 -12.56 -0.45
C MET A 127 0.03 -11.31 -0.21
N ASN A 128 0.17 -10.64 0.94
CA ASN A 128 -0.50 -9.37 1.23
C ASN A 128 -0.04 -8.26 0.26
N CYS A 129 1.27 -8.17 0.01
CA CYS A 129 1.85 -7.25 -0.97
C CYS A 129 1.27 -7.48 -2.39
N MET A 130 1.25 -8.72 -2.88
CA MET A 130 0.68 -9.03 -4.20
C MET A 130 -0.82 -8.76 -4.24
N THR A 131 -1.58 -9.07 -3.19
CA THR A 131 -3.01 -8.76 -3.08
C THR A 131 -3.29 -7.25 -3.20
N LEU A 132 -2.41 -6.40 -2.65
CA LEU A 132 -2.50 -4.94 -2.80
C LEU A 132 -2.18 -4.47 -4.23
N GLN A 133 -1.19 -5.08 -4.89
CA GLN A 133 -0.86 -4.79 -6.29
C GLN A 133 -1.96 -5.25 -7.26
N GLU A 134 -2.57 -6.41 -7.03
CA GLU A 134 -3.68 -6.93 -7.84
C GLU A 134 -4.92 -6.03 -7.75
N LYS A 135 -5.29 -5.58 -6.54
CA LYS A 135 -6.38 -4.61 -6.35
C LYS A 135 -6.15 -3.33 -7.18
N TRP A 136 -4.93 -2.80 -7.18
CA TRP A 136 -4.58 -1.63 -7.99
C TRP A 136 -4.60 -1.93 -9.51
N SER A 137 -4.05 -3.06 -9.94
CA SER A 137 -4.03 -3.50 -11.34
C SER A 137 -5.44 -3.73 -11.91
N ILE A 138 -6.36 -4.27 -11.10
CA ILE A 138 -7.77 -4.45 -11.44
C ILE A 138 -8.46 -3.09 -11.56
N LEU A 139 -8.28 -2.19 -10.58
CA LEU A 139 -8.86 -0.83 -10.60
C LEU A 139 -8.38 -0.01 -11.81
N GLN A 140 -7.08 -0.06 -12.12
CA GLN A 140 -6.51 0.58 -13.30
C GLN A 140 -7.12 0.02 -14.60
N ARG A 141 -7.36 -1.29 -14.67
CA ARG A 141 -7.98 -1.95 -15.82
C ARG A 141 -9.46 -1.60 -15.99
N THR A 142 -10.26 -1.55 -14.92
CA THR A 142 -11.68 -1.20 -15.03
C THR A 142 -11.87 0.27 -15.46
N CYS A 143 -11.09 1.21 -14.93
CA CYS A 143 -11.09 2.60 -15.39
C CYS A 143 -10.75 2.75 -16.89
N LEU A 144 -9.86 1.89 -17.43
CA LEU A 144 -9.52 1.87 -18.86
C LEU A 144 -10.59 1.23 -19.76
N CYS A 145 -11.57 0.52 -19.19
CA CYS A 145 -12.72 -0.02 -19.94
C CYS A 145 -13.84 1.03 -20.10
N SER A 146 -14.12 1.82 -19.05
CA SER A 146 -15.18 2.85 -19.09
C SER A 146 -14.92 3.99 -20.07
N THR A 147 -13.68 4.15 -20.55
CA THR A 147 -13.26 5.21 -21.49
C THR A 147 -13.22 4.75 -22.96
N LYS A 148 -13.78 3.58 -23.28
CA LYS A 148 -13.83 3.01 -24.64
C LYS A 148 -15.24 2.60 -25.09
N SER A 149 -16.25 3.32 -24.64
CA SER A 149 -17.65 3.14 -25.02
C SER A 149 -18.27 4.47 -25.47
N GLY A 150 -17.86 4.90 -26.66
CA GLY A 150 -18.36 6.04 -27.43
C GLY A 150 -18.17 5.76 -28.92
#